data_AF-A0A1F5EFP3-F1
#
_entry.id   AF-A0A1F5EFP3-F1
#
_cell.length_a   1.000
_cell.length_b   1.000
_cell.length_c   1.000
_cell.angle_alpha   90.00
_cell.angle_beta   90.00
_cell.angle_gamma   90.00
#
_symmetry.space_group_name_H-M   'P 1'
#
loop_
_entity.id
_entity.type
_entity.pdbx_description
1 polymer ?
#
loop_
_entity_poly.entity_id
_entity_poly.type
_entity_poly.pdbx_seq_one_letter_code
_entity_poly.pdbx_strand_id
1 'polypeptide(L)'
;MDFGFTDFETGVRTLFSLAVGVAAAIFIIMLLIGGVQYLTSLGNEEATTKSKKLLIDAIIGIIVVAIAWAAGTWVLSEIGISPAFLG
;
A
#
# COMPACT_ATOMS: atom_id res chain seq x y z
N MET A 1 -21.46 -5.12 27.41
CA MET A 1 -20.28 -4.32 27.04
C MET A 1 -19.08 -5.15 27.44
N ASP A 2 -18.45 -5.79 26.47
CA ASP A 2 -17.28 -6.66 26.65
C ASP A 2 -16.02 -5.79 26.68
N PHE A 3 -15.65 -5.30 27.86
CA PHE A 3 -14.52 -4.41 28.03
C PHE A 3 -13.24 -5.22 28.15
N GLY A 4 -12.50 -5.41 27.05
CA GLY A 4 -11.13 -5.91 27.17
C GLY A 4 -10.42 -6.29 25.87
N PHE A 5 -11.06 -7.07 25.00
CA PHE A 5 -10.36 -7.69 23.87
C PHE A 5 -10.94 -7.30 22.50
N THR A 6 -12.25 -7.13 22.42
CA THR A 6 -12.95 -6.75 21.17
C THR A 6 -12.65 -5.32 20.71
N ASP A 7 -12.49 -4.37 21.64
CA ASP A 7 -12.12 -2.98 21.32
C ASP A 7 -10.68 -2.88 20.80
N PHE A 8 -9.75 -3.61 21.43
CA PHE A 8 -8.35 -3.65 20.99
C PHE A 8 -8.22 -4.29 19.61
N GLU A 9 -8.92 -5.41 19.40
CA GLU A 9 -9.00 -6.08 18.12
C GLU A 9 -9.51 -5.15 17.01
N THR A 10 -10.61 -4.43 17.28
CA THR A 10 -11.19 -3.46 16.33
C THR A 10 -10.24 -2.31 16.03
N GLY A 11 -9.51 -1.82 17.04
CA GLY A 11 -8.49 -0.79 16.89
C GLY A 11 -7.36 -1.23 15.97
N VAL A 12 -6.79 -2.42 16.21
CA VAL A 12 -5.71 -2.99 15.39
C VAL A 12 -6.18 -3.23 13.96
N ARG A 13 -7.36 -3.82 13.78
CA ARG A 13 -7.98 -4.06 12.46
C ARG A 13 -8.11 -2.78 11.64
N THR A 14 -8.67 -1.74 12.26
CA THR A 14 -8.90 -0.44 11.60
C THR A 14 -7.58 0.23 11.23
N LEU A 15 -6.63 0.27 12.15
CA LEU A 15 -5.32 0.89 11.92
C LEU A 15 -4.54 0.18 10.82
N PHE A 16 -4.50 -1.15 10.84
CA PHE A 16 -3.81 -1.93 9.81
C PHE A 16 -4.44 -1.74 8.44
N SER A 17 -5.78 -1.84 8.34
CA SER A 17 -6.51 -1.65 7.09
C SER A 17 -6.33 -0.24 6.53
N LEU A 18 -6.33 0.77 7.39
CA LEU A 18 -6.10 2.16 6.97
C LEU A 18 -4.66 2.36 6.48
N ALA A 19 -3.67 1.84 7.20
CA ALA A 19 -2.27 1.98 6.84
C ALA A 19 -1.97 1.35 5.48
N VAL A 20 -2.41 0.11 5.25
CA VAL A 20 -2.22 -0.59 3.96
C VAL A 20 -2.98 0.12 2.84
N GLY A 21 -4.23 0.50 3.08
CA GLY A 21 -5.07 1.17 2.07
C GLY A 21 -4.50 2.52 1.63
N VAL A 22 -4.05 3.35 2.60
CA VAL A 22 -3.43 4.65 2.32
C VAL A 22 -2.10 4.46 1.60
N ALA A 23 -1.25 3.53 2.04
CA ALA A 23 0.02 3.26 1.37
C ALA A 23 -0.19 2.80 -0.08
N ALA A 24 -1.11 1.86 -0.32
CA ALA A 24 -1.44 1.40 -1.67
C ALA A 24 -1.92 2.54 -2.57
N ALA A 25 -2.83 3.40 -2.07
CA ALA A 25 -3.34 4.55 -2.81
C ALA A 25 -2.22 5.54 -3.20
N ILE A 26 -1.30 5.82 -2.27
CA ILE A 26 -0.16 6.72 -2.53
C ILE A 26 0.71 6.19 -3.66
N PHE A 27 1.08 4.90 -3.64
CA PHE A 27 1.94 4.34 -4.69
C PHE A 27 1.25 4.27 -6.05
N ILE A 28 -0.06 4.03 -6.10
CA ILE A 28 -0.84 4.11 -7.34
C ILE A 28 -0.79 5.54 -7.91
N ILE A 29 -0.95 6.56 -7.05
CA ILE A 29 -0.86 7.96 -7.49
C ILE A 29 0.54 8.27 -8.02
N MET A 30 1.61 7.82 -7.34
CA MET A 30 2.99 7.99 -7.81
C MET A 30 3.21 7.31 -9.16
N LEU A 31 2.65 6.12 -9.37
CA LEU A 31 2.73 5.39 -10.63
C LEU A 31 2.04 6.15 -11.77
N LEU A 32 0.86 6.73 -11.52
CA LEU A 32 0.16 7.57 -12.48
C LEU A 32 0.97 8.82 -12.84
N ILE A 33 1.52 9.53 -11.83
CA ILE A 33 2.33 10.72 -12.06
C ILE A 33 3.58 10.38 -12.88
N GLY A 34 4.29 9.30 -12.53
CA GLY A 34 5.44 8.83 -13.29
C GLY A 34 5.10 8.43 -14.72
N GLY A 35 3.94 7.80 -14.92
CA GLY A 35 3.46 7.39 -16.24
C GLY A 35 3.12 8.58 -17.13
N VAL A 36 2.37 9.55 -16.61
CA VAL A 36 2.04 10.79 -17.34
C VAL A 36 3.32 11.55 -17.68
N GLN A 37 4.25 11.71 -16.73
CA GLN A 37 5.50 12.42 -16.96
C GLN A 37 6.39 11.70 -17.99
N TYR A 38 6.41 10.37 -17.98
CA TYR A 38 7.12 9.59 -18.98
C TYR A 38 6.58 9.84 -20.40
N LEU A 39 5.25 9.86 -20.55
CA LEU A 39 4.60 10.12 -21.85
C LEU A 39 4.80 11.56 -22.32
N THR A 40 4.81 12.54 -21.43
CA THR A 40 5.00 13.96 -21.77
C THR A 40 6.46 14.39 -21.87
N SER A 41 7.43 13.50 -21.65
CA SER A 41 8.86 13.81 -21.73
C SER A 41 9.35 14.11 -23.16
N LEU A 42 8.56 13.79 -24.20
CA LEU A 42 8.78 14.17 -25.61
C LEU A 42 10.21 13.93 -26.14
N GLY A 43 10.92 12.92 -25.63
CA GLY A 43 12.29 12.59 -26.06
C GLY A 43 13.41 13.31 -25.31
N ASN A 44 13.11 14.11 -24.28
CA ASN A 44 14.13 14.59 -23.34
C ASN A 44 14.65 13.40 -22.51
N GLU A 45 15.90 13.00 -22.73
CA GLU A 45 16.53 11.84 -22.06
C GLU A 45 16.58 12.00 -20.54
N GLU A 46 16.80 13.21 -20.03
CA GLU A 46 16.89 13.47 -18.59
C GLU A 46 15.51 13.30 -17.93
N ALA A 47 14.47 13.90 -18.52
CA ALA A 47 13.10 13.77 -18.04
C ALA A 47 12.62 12.31 -18.11
N THR A 48 12.91 11.63 -19.22
CA THR A 48 12.58 10.22 -19.43
C THR A 48 13.22 9.33 -18.37
N THR A 49 14.50 9.55 -18.07
CA THR A 49 15.24 8.77 -17.06
C THR A 49 14.67 8.98 -15.67
N LYS A 50 14.36 10.24 -15.32
CA LYS A 50 13.74 10.59 -14.04
C LYS A 50 12.37 9.94 -13.87
N SER A 51 11.52 9.98 -14.89
CA SER A 51 10.18 9.36 -14.85
C SER A 51 10.26 7.83 -14.77
N LYS A 52 11.19 7.20 -15.48
CA LYS A 52 11.45 5.76 -15.35
C LYS A 52 11.84 5.38 -13.92
N LYS A 53 12.72 6.15 -13.28
CA LYS A 53 13.09 5.91 -11.88
C LYS A 53 11.88 6.01 -10.96
N LEU A 54 11.06 7.06 -11.12
CA LEU A 54 9.84 7.24 -10.34
C LEU A 54 8.85 6.06 -10.52
N LEU A 55 8.70 5.56 -11.75
CA LEU A 55 7.88 4.39 -12.03
C LEU A 55 8.41 3.13 -11.34
N ILE A 56 9.71 2.88 -11.40
CA ILE A 56 10.34 1.73 -10.73
C ILE A 56 10.15 1.83 -9.21
N ASP A 57 10.40 3.00 -8.63
CA ASP A 57 10.22 3.24 -7.19
C ASP A 57 8.75 3.02 -6.76
N ALA A 58 7.79 3.47 -7.58
CA ALA A 58 6.37 3.24 -7.34
C ALA A 58 6.00 1.75 -7.41
N ILE A 59 6.52 1.00 -8.40
CA ILE A 59 6.28 -0.44 -8.54
C ILE A 59 6.84 -1.21 -7.34
N ILE A 60 8.06 -0.90 -6.91
CA ILE A 60 8.68 -1.51 -5.74
C ILE A 60 7.82 -1.24 -4.49
N GLY A 61 7.34 0.00 -4.33
CA GLY A 61 6.45 0.37 -3.24
C GLY A 61 5.16 -0.46 -3.21
N ILE A 62 4.51 -0.66 -4.36
CA ILE A 62 3.32 -1.50 -4.47
C ILE A 62 3.63 -2.94 -4.05
N ILE A 63 4.76 -3.50 -4.50
CA ILE A 63 5.18 -4.86 -4.13
C ILE A 63 5.39 -4.97 -2.61
N VAL A 64 6.05 -3.99 -2.00
CA VAL A 64 6.28 -3.96 -0.55
C VAL A 64 4.96 -3.90 0.22
N VAL A 65 4.02 -3.05 -0.21
CA VAL A 65 2.69 -2.97 0.41
C VAL A 65 1.92 -4.28 0.27
N ALA A 66 2.00 -4.94 -0.89
CA ALA A 66 1.36 -6.24 -1.11
C ALA A 66 1.93 -7.33 -0.18
N ILE A 67 3.26 -7.35 0.02
CA ILE A 67 3.91 -8.27 0.96
C ILE A 67 3.51 -7.95 2.40
N ALA A 68 3.51 -6.68 2.79
CA ALA A 68 3.09 -6.25 4.13
C ALA A 68 1.64 -6.64 4.42
N TRP A 69 0.77 -6.52 3.42
CA TRP A 69 -0.61 -6.98 3.50
C TRP A 69 -0.70 -8.49 3.72
N ALA A 70 -0.02 -9.28 2.88
CA ALA A 70 -0.04 -10.74 2.97
C ALA A 70 0.60 -11.28 4.28
N ALA A 71 1.68 -10.67 4.74
CA ALA A 71 2.30 -11.02 6.02
C ALA A 71 1.40 -10.61 7.20
N GLY A 72 0.82 -9.41 7.15
CA GLY A 72 -0.05 -8.90 8.20
C GLY A 72 -1.36 -9.69 8.31
N THR A 73 -1.99 -10.10 7.20
CA THR A 73 -3.17 -10.98 7.23
C THR A 73 -2.86 -12.31 7.90
N TRP A 74 -1.71 -12.90 7.57
CA TRP A 74 -1.26 -14.16 8.15
C TRP A 74 -1.08 -14.03 9.67
N VAL A 75 -0.34 -13.01 10.13
CA VAL A 75 -0.13 -12.76 11.56
C VAL A 75 -1.43 -12.49 12.30
N LEU A 76 -2.32 -11.66 11.75
CA LEU A 76 -3.61 -11.34 12.37
C LEU A 76 -4.49 -12.59 12.49
N SER A 77 -4.51 -13.44 11.46
CA SER A 77 -5.30 -14.67 11.48
C SER A 77 -4.81 -15.69 12.51
N GLU A 78 -3.50 -15.77 12.75
CA GLU A 78 -2.89 -16.68 13.73
C GLU A 78 -3.29 -16.32 15.18
N ILE A 79 -3.47 -15.04 15.47
CA ILE A 79 -3.88 -14.55 16.80
C ILE A 79 -5.40 -14.41 16.97
N GLY A 80 -6.19 -14.91 16.02
CA GLY A 80 -7.66 -14.90 16.07
C GLY A 80 -8.32 -13.59 15.65
N ILE A 81 -7.56 -12.65 15.07
CA ILE A 81 -8.06 -11.36 14.60
C ILE A 81 -8.35 -11.46 13.09
N SER A 82 -9.62 -11.43 12.69
CA SER A 82 -9.95 -11.45 11.27
C SER A 82 -9.58 -10.11 10.60
N PRO A 83 -8.94 -10.12 9.41
CA PRO A 83 -8.66 -8.88 8.73
C PRO A 83 -9.96 -8.21 8.26
N ALA A 84 -10.12 -6.90 8.51
CA ALA A 84 -11.35 -6.16 8.23
C ALA A 84 -11.78 -6.15 6.74
N PHE A 85 -10.85 -6.45 5.82
CA PHE A 85 -11.07 -6.43 4.38
C PHE A 85 -11.39 -7.80 3.77
N LEU A 86 -11.43 -8.88 4.56
CA LEU A 86 -11.68 -10.24 4.06
C LEU A 86 -13.10 -10.78 4.29
N GLY A 87 -13.99 -10.04 4.96
CA GLY A 87 -15.40 -10.42 5.13
C GLY A 87 -15.60 -11.67 5.99
#